data_AF-A0AB37SWK9-F1
#
_entry.id   AF-A0AB37SWK9-F1
#
_cell.length_a   1.000
_cell.length_b   1.000
_cell.length_c   1.000
_cell.angle_alpha   90.00
_cell.angle_beta   90.00
_cell.angle_gamma   90.00
#
_symmetry.space_group_name_H-M   'P 1'
#
loop_
_entity.id
_entity.type
_entity.pdbx_description
1 polymer ?
#
loop_
_entity_poly.entity_id
_entity_poly.type
_entity_poly.pdbx_seq_one_letter_code
_entity_poly.pdbx_strand_id
1 'polypeptide(L)'
;MKFPWRGYVNQLTYAAGLRQRADDELVERVADELIRQRFFTLPVADYHRAATEALGSGERIAGEQDDEDATRDFLARLVRALDDRGPWPEPPYSTSGTSEWAALQDAPAVARVPQTDREIGASLNRVFAEEPPGVGDVRVLILRLRTGQQIALRASRPFAEPGVDLVTYDDPVSTVAAFGELTGIEVEPG
;
A
#
# COMPACT_ATOMS: atom_id res chain seq x y z
N MET A 1 -3.14 4.53 -22.95
CA MET A 1 -3.50 3.38 -22.09
C MET A 1 -4.52 3.91 -21.08
N LYS A 2 -5.71 3.31 -20.94
CA LYS A 2 -6.70 3.72 -19.92
C LYS A 2 -6.15 3.36 -18.53
N PHE A 3 -6.30 4.22 -17.52
CA PHE A 3 -5.93 3.86 -16.15
C PHE A 3 -6.81 2.68 -15.71
N PRO A 4 -6.27 1.64 -15.05
CA PRO A 4 -7.02 0.43 -14.70
C PRO A 4 -7.92 0.66 -13.47
N TRP A 5 -8.83 1.65 -13.55
CA TRP A 5 -9.65 2.12 -12.43
C TRP A 5 -10.52 1.04 -11.78
N ARG A 6 -10.91 -0.01 -12.52
CA ARG A 6 -11.80 -1.08 -12.04
C ARG A 6 -11.27 -1.79 -10.79
N GLY A 7 -9.97 -2.08 -10.74
CA GLY A 7 -9.37 -2.74 -9.57
C GLY A 7 -9.46 -1.87 -8.32
N TYR A 8 -9.25 -0.56 -8.47
CA TYR A 8 -9.29 0.42 -7.39
C TYR A 8 -10.70 0.63 -6.87
N VAL A 9 -11.66 0.82 -7.79
CA VAL A 9 -13.06 0.99 -7.43
C VAL A 9 -13.60 -0.25 -6.72
N ASN A 10 -13.27 -1.45 -7.19
CA ASN A 10 -13.65 -2.69 -6.51
C ASN A 10 -13.13 -2.77 -5.07
N GLN A 11 -11.92 -2.27 -4.80
CA GLN A 11 -11.40 -2.19 -3.43
C GLN A 11 -12.20 -1.17 -2.59
N LEU A 12 -12.53 -0.01 -3.14
CA LEU A 12 -13.32 1.02 -2.44
C LEU A 12 -14.72 0.51 -2.08
N THR A 13 -15.40 -0.11 -3.04
CA THR A 13 -16.77 -0.63 -2.85
C THR A 13 -16.80 -1.81 -1.89
N TYR A 14 -15.77 -2.67 -1.92
CA TYR A 14 -15.61 -3.77 -0.96
C TYR A 14 -15.31 -3.27 0.45
N ALA A 15 -14.37 -2.33 0.62
CA ALA A 15 -14.01 -1.76 1.92
C ALA A 15 -15.17 -0.99 2.56
N ALA A 16 -15.98 -0.31 1.75
CA ALA A 16 -17.18 0.38 2.20
C ALA A 16 -18.33 -0.58 2.57
N GLY A 17 -18.23 -1.88 2.22
CA GLY A 17 -19.30 -2.83 2.51
C GLY A 17 -20.65 -2.38 1.94
N LEU A 18 -20.65 -1.82 0.73
CA LEU A 18 -21.79 -1.09 0.10
C LEU A 18 -23.12 -1.87 0.05
N ARG A 19 -23.12 -3.14 0.43
CA ARG A 19 -24.33 -3.94 0.65
C ARG A 19 -25.21 -3.43 1.79
N GLN A 20 -24.77 -2.50 2.66
CA GLN A 20 -25.57 -2.07 3.83
C GLN A 20 -25.86 -0.56 4.01
N ARG A 21 -25.32 0.36 3.19
CA ARG A 21 -25.69 1.79 2.96
C ARG A 21 -24.44 2.67 2.90
N ALA A 22 -24.37 3.52 1.87
CA ALA A 22 -23.41 4.61 1.74
C ALA A 22 -23.97 5.91 2.34
N ASP A 23 -23.94 6.06 3.66
CA ASP A 23 -24.28 7.33 4.31
C ASP A 23 -23.07 8.27 4.38
N ASP A 24 -23.30 9.51 4.83
CA ASP A 24 -22.24 10.54 4.90
C ASP A 24 -21.13 10.12 5.86
N GLU A 25 -21.47 9.46 6.97
CA GLU A 25 -20.50 9.01 7.96
C GLU A 25 -19.53 7.99 7.36
N LEU A 26 -20.02 7.05 6.56
CA LEU A 26 -19.17 6.09 5.86
C LEU A 26 -18.24 6.77 4.86
N VAL A 27 -18.74 7.72 4.07
CA VAL A 27 -17.91 8.47 3.09
C VAL A 27 -16.77 9.18 3.79
N GLU A 28 -17.07 9.90 4.88
CA GLU A 28 -16.08 10.66 5.64
C GLU A 28 -15.03 9.74 6.27
N ARG A 29 -15.46 8.58 6.81
CA ARG A 29 -14.56 7.57 7.36
C ARG A 29 -13.64 6.97 6.30
N VAL A 30 -14.17 6.65 5.11
CA VAL A 30 -13.37 6.12 4.00
C VAL A 30 -12.38 7.17 3.50
N ALA A 31 -12.79 8.43 3.38
CA ALA A 31 -11.90 9.54 3.01
C ALA A 31 -10.74 9.69 4.01
N ASP A 32 -11.03 9.67 5.31
CA ASP A 32 -10.03 9.75 6.36
C ASP A 32 -9.03 8.58 6.30
N GLU A 33 -9.51 7.35 6.08
CA GLU A 33 -8.63 6.18 5.98
C GLU A 33 -7.79 6.16 4.69
N LEU A 34 -8.32 6.66 3.58
CA LEU A 34 -7.56 6.86 2.34
C LEU A 34 -6.43 7.87 2.54
N ILE A 35 -6.72 8.99 3.19
CA ILE A 35 -5.74 10.06 3.45
C ILE A 35 -4.66 9.58 4.43
N ARG A 36 -5.05 8.84 5.48
CA ARG A 36 -4.12 8.26 6.45
C ARG A 36 -3.34 7.06 5.91
N GLN A 37 -3.80 6.46 4.81
CA GLN A 37 -3.18 5.31 4.15
C GLN A 37 -2.89 4.11 5.07
N ARG A 38 -3.75 3.87 6.06
CA ARG A 38 -3.58 2.74 7.00
C ARG A 38 -4.06 1.42 6.41
N PHE A 39 -5.19 1.45 5.70
CA PHE A 39 -5.85 0.25 5.15
C PHE A 39 -5.80 0.15 3.63
N PHE A 40 -5.45 1.23 2.94
CA PHE A 40 -5.42 1.27 1.49
C PHE A 40 -3.97 1.14 1.01
N THR A 41 -3.76 0.30 0.00
CA THR A 41 -2.41 -0.09 -0.43
C THR A 41 -1.80 0.86 -1.44
N LEU A 42 -2.55 1.86 -1.88
CA LEU A 42 -2.15 2.80 -2.91
C LEU A 42 -2.35 4.23 -2.41
N PRO A 43 -1.59 5.21 -2.94
CA PRO A 43 -1.77 6.60 -2.61
C PRO A 43 -3.22 7.08 -2.78
N VAL A 44 -3.68 7.96 -1.89
CA VAL A 44 -5.01 8.60 -1.99
C VAL A 44 -5.24 9.24 -3.36
N ALA A 45 -4.20 9.80 -3.98
CA ALA A 45 -4.25 10.37 -5.32
C ALA A 45 -4.63 9.34 -6.39
N ASP A 46 -4.19 8.09 -6.27
CA ASP A 46 -4.53 7.03 -7.23
C ASP A 46 -5.97 6.57 -7.09
N TYR A 47 -6.48 6.44 -5.85
CA TYR A 47 -7.90 6.15 -5.62
C TYR A 47 -8.80 7.29 -6.06
N HIS A 48 -8.41 8.53 -5.78
CA HIS A 48 -9.11 9.72 -6.25
C HIS A 48 -9.20 9.70 -7.78
N ARG A 49 -8.06 9.58 -8.46
CA ARG A 49 -7.99 9.50 -9.92
C ARG A 49 -8.85 8.35 -10.47
N ALA A 50 -8.78 7.16 -9.86
CA ALA A 50 -9.57 6.02 -10.28
C ALA A 50 -11.08 6.30 -10.20
N ALA A 51 -11.53 6.88 -9.09
CA ALA A 51 -12.94 7.22 -8.89
C ALA A 51 -13.40 8.30 -9.90
N THR A 52 -12.60 9.34 -10.12
CA THR A 52 -12.89 10.38 -11.13
C THR A 52 -12.96 9.80 -12.54
N GLU A 53 -11.99 8.96 -12.93
CA GLU A 53 -12.00 8.31 -14.26
C GLU A 53 -13.19 7.35 -14.41
N ALA A 54 -13.56 6.60 -13.37
CA ALA A 54 -14.71 5.71 -13.38
C ALA A 54 -16.02 6.48 -13.63
N LEU A 55 -16.24 7.57 -12.88
CA LEU A 55 -17.41 8.44 -13.02
C LEU A 55 -17.48 9.09 -14.41
N GLY A 56 -16.34 9.49 -14.99
CA GLY A 56 -16.25 10.08 -16.33
C GLY A 56 -16.32 9.07 -17.48
N SER A 57 -16.19 7.77 -17.23
CA SER A 57 -16.07 6.76 -18.28
C SER A 57 -17.38 6.48 -19.03
N GLY A 58 -18.53 6.73 -18.40
CA GLY A 58 -19.84 6.29 -18.88
C GLY A 58 -20.04 4.77 -18.85
N GLU A 59 -19.04 4.00 -18.43
CA GLU A 59 -19.12 2.55 -18.27
C GLU A 59 -19.91 2.20 -16.99
N ARG A 60 -20.41 0.96 -16.90
CA ARG A 60 -20.94 0.42 -15.65
C ARG A 60 -19.79 0.30 -14.63
N ILE A 61 -19.99 0.82 -13.43
CA ILE A 61 -18.99 0.87 -12.36
C ILE A 61 -19.21 -0.25 -11.35
N ALA A 62 -20.47 -0.47 -10.95
CA ALA A 62 -20.86 -1.44 -9.95
C ALA A 62 -20.68 -2.88 -10.44
N GLY A 63 -20.42 -3.78 -9.48
CA GLY A 63 -20.46 -5.22 -9.74
C GLY A 63 -21.83 -5.67 -10.26
N GLU A 64 -21.90 -6.89 -10.80
CA GLU A 64 -23.16 -7.45 -11.32
C GLU A 64 -24.27 -7.53 -10.25
N GLN A 65 -23.88 -7.69 -8.98
CA GLN A 65 -24.79 -7.84 -7.85
C GLN A 65 -25.07 -6.53 -7.11
N ASP A 66 -24.39 -5.44 -7.47
CA ASP A 66 -24.44 -4.17 -6.75
C ASP A 66 -25.27 -3.13 -7.51
N ASP A 67 -25.84 -2.18 -6.75
CA ASP A 67 -26.62 -1.07 -7.31
C ASP A 67 -25.70 -0.03 -7.96
N GLU A 68 -25.94 0.27 -9.24
CA GLU A 68 -25.11 1.19 -10.03
C GLU A 68 -25.24 2.63 -9.57
N ASP A 69 -26.46 3.08 -9.28
CA ASP A 69 -26.72 4.47 -8.93
C ASP A 69 -26.19 4.76 -7.52
N ALA A 70 -26.36 3.82 -6.59
CA ALA A 70 -25.78 3.92 -5.25
C ALA A 70 -24.24 3.89 -5.30
N THR A 71 -23.63 3.07 -6.16
CA THR A 71 -22.17 3.04 -6.33
C THR A 71 -21.66 4.36 -6.89
N ARG A 72 -22.34 4.93 -7.88
CA ARG A 72 -21.99 6.24 -8.45
C ARG A 72 -22.14 7.37 -7.44
N ASP A 73 -23.23 7.40 -6.68
CA ASP A 73 -23.46 8.39 -5.62
C ASP A 73 -22.34 8.34 -4.58
N PHE A 74 -22.01 7.14 -4.09
CA PHE A 74 -20.92 6.94 -3.14
C PHE A 74 -19.59 7.47 -3.68
N LEU A 75 -19.20 7.09 -4.91
CA LEU A 75 -17.94 7.54 -5.50
C LEU A 75 -17.92 9.06 -5.73
N ALA A 76 -19.04 9.65 -6.15
CA ALA A 76 -19.13 11.09 -6.35
C ALA A 76 -18.96 11.86 -5.04
N ARG A 77 -19.58 11.38 -3.96
CA ARG A 77 -19.45 11.96 -2.62
C ARG A 77 -18.05 11.76 -2.06
N LEU A 78 -17.43 10.60 -2.30
CA LEU A 78 -16.04 10.33 -1.91
C LEU A 78 -15.05 11.24 -2.64
N VAL A 79 -15.19 11.41 -3.97
CA VAL A 79 -14.34 12.34 -4.75
C VAL A 79 -14.42 13.74 -4.18
N ARG A 80 -15.65 14.25 -3.95
CA ARG A 80 -15.85 15.57 -3.34
C ARG A 80 -15.22 15.68 -1.95
N ALA A 81 -15.44 14.68 -1.10
CA ALA A 81 -14.88 14.63 0.24
C ALA A 81 -13.34 14.64 0.23
N LEU A 82 -12.70 14.02 -0.77
CA LEU A 82 -11.26 14.04 -0.95
C LEU A 82 -10.79 15.40 -1.50
N ASP A 83 -11.46 15.95 -2.51
CA ASP A 83 -11.16 17.27 -3.10
C ASP A 83 -11.18 18.38 -2.02
N ASP A 84 -12.20 18.37 -1.15
CA ASP A 84 -12.37 19.34 -0.06
C ASP A 84 -11.25 19.25 1.01
N ARG A 85 -10.55 18.11 1.08
CA ARG A 85 -9.45 17.83 2.02
C ARG A 85 -8.06 17.92 1.37
N GLY A 86 -7.99 18.26 0.09
CA GLY A 86 -6.71 18.45 -0.61
C GLY A 86 -5.98 19.72 -0.16
N PRO A 87 -4.63 19.79 -0.33
CA PRO A 87 -3.75 18.73 -0.83
C PRO A 87 -3.49 17.65 0.23
N TRP A 88 -3.46 16.39 -0.21
CA TRP A 88 -3.21 15.25 0.69
C TRP A 88 -1.71 15.06 0.95
N PRO A 89 -1.32 14.53 2.12
CA PRO A 89 0.08 14.22 2.41
C PRO A 89 0.64 13.15 1.48
N GLU A 90 1.95 13.22 1.21
CA GLU A 90 2.65 12.14 0.54
C GLU A 90 2.59 10.85 1.39
N PRO A 91 2.43 9.67 0.75
CA PRO A 91 2.54 8.38 1.41
C PRO A 91 3.79 8.27 2.27
N PRO A 92 3.76 7.57 3.43
CA PRO A 92 4.97 7.30 4.19
C PRO A 92 5.99 6.49 3.36
N TYR A 93 5.52 5.65 2.45
CA TYR A 93 6.33 4.84 1.56
C TYR A 93 5.55 4.39 0.32
N SER A 94 6.27 4.03 -0.74
CA SER A 94 5.74 3.37 -1.94
C SER A 94 6.45 2.05 -2.23
N THR A 95 5.80 1.15 -2.97
CA THR A 95 6.39 -0.14 -3.38
C THR A 95 6.82 -0.11 -4.85
N SER A 96 7.99 -0.66 -5.16
CA SER A 96 8.50 -0.73 -6.55
C SER A 96 8.33 -2.10 -7.23
N GLY A 97 7.74 -3.09 -6.54
CA GLY A 97 7.70 -4.48 -7.02
C GLY A 97 9.07 -5.17 -6.92
N THR A 98 9.26 -6.31 -7.61
CA THR A 98 10.50 -7.11 -7.53
C THR A 98 11.57 -6.73 -8.55
N SER A 99 11.27 -5.87 -9.52
CA SER A 99 12.21 -5.49 -10.58
C SER A 99 13.47 -4.80 -10.06
N GLU A 100 13.40 -4.19 -8.87
CA GLU A 100 14.53 -3.52 -8.22
C GLU A 100 15.33 -4.45 -7.31
N TRP A 101 14.92 -5.71 -7.14
CA TRP A 101 15.58 -6.64 -6.23
C TRP A 101 17.04 -6.90 -6.60
N ALA A 102 17.33 -7.07 -7.89
CA ALA A 102 18.68 -7.32 -8.38
C ALA A 102 19.67 -6.21 -7.99
N ALA A 103 19.18 -4.97 -7.80
CA ALA A 103 20.00 -3.85 -7.34
C ALA A 103 20.26 -3.92 -5.83
N LEU A 104 19.39 -4.51 -5.03
CA LEU A 104 19.48 -4.55 -3.57
C LEU A 104 19.94 -5.90 -2.98
N GLN A 105 20.06 -6.94 -3.81
CA GLN A 105 20.35 -8.30 -3.34
C GLN A 105 21.65 -8.42 -2.53
N ASP A 106 22.66 -7.63 -2.88
CA ASP A 106 23.97 -7.58 -2.23
C ASP A 106 24.11 -6.46 -1.19
N ALA A 107 23.02 -5.72 -0.92
CA ALA A 107 23.03 -4.66 0.07
C ALA A 107 23.26 -5.23 1.48
N PRO A 108 24.02 -4.53 2.35
CA PRO A 108 24.21 -4.96 3.72
C PRO A 108 22.89 -4.95 4.49
N ALA A 109 22.71 -5.92 5.39
CA ALA A 109 21.68 -5.86 6.41
C ALA A 109 22.09 -4.81 7.44
N VAL A 110 21.26 -3.79 7.63
CA VAL A 110 21.52 -2.67 8.55
C VAL A 110 20.71 -2.78 9.84
N ALA A 111 19.66 -3.59 9.82
CA ALA A 111 18.81 -3.89 10.96
C ALA A 111 18.05 -5.20 10.73
N ARG A 112 17.46 -5.72 11.81
CA ARG A 112 16.60 -6.90 11.77
C ARG A 112 15.24 -6.60 12.39
N VAL A 113 14.16 -6.95 11.72
CA VAL A 113 12.80 -6.80 12.23
C VAL A 113 12.41 -8.08 12.99
N PRO A 114 12.08 -8.04 14.29
CA PRO A 114 11.75 -9.23 15.09
C PRO A 114 10.32 -9.74 14.84
N GLN A 115 9.88 -9.71 13.58
CA GLN A 115 8.59 -10.17 13.11
C GLN A 115 8.77 -11.07 11.89
N THR A 116 7.74 -11.84 11.56
CA THR A 116 7.69 -12.64 10.34
C THR A 116 7.36 -11.77 9.11
N ASP A 117 7.67 -12.26 7.91
CA ASP A 117 7.26 -11.66 6.63
C ASP A 117 5.75 -11.41 6.56
N ARG A 118 4.96 -12.32 7.13
CA ARG A 118 3.50 -12.21 7.19
C ARG A 118 3.02 -11.10 8.11
N GLU A 119 3.61 -10.95 9.30
CA GLU A 119 3.23 -9.90 10.26
C GLU A 119 3.61 -8.52 9.74
N ILE A 120 4.79 -8.39 9.14
CA ILE A 120 5.25 -7.15 8.50
C ILE A 120 4.34 -6.83 7.31
N GLY A 121 4.07 -7.81 6.45
CA GLY A 121 3.16 -7.65 5.33
C GLY A 121 1.76 -7.20 5.75
N ALA A 122 1.21 -7.78 6.82
CA ALA A 122 -0.08 -7.36 7.38
C ALA A 122 -0.03 -5.93 7.92
N SER A 123 1.02 -5.57 8.65
CA SER A 123 1.19 -4.23 9.26
C SER A 123 1.34 -3.14 8.20
N LEU A 124 2.07 -3.42 7.13
CA LEU A 124 2.28 -2.50 6.01
C LEU A 124 1.15 -2.57 4.97
N ASN A 125 0.24 -3.53 5.13
CA ASN A 125 -0.74 -3.94 4.12
C ASN A 125 -0.08 -4.18 2.74
N ARG A 126 0.98 -4.98 2.72
CA ARG A 126 1.74 -5.37 1.51
C ARG A 126 2.03 -6.86 1.53
N VAL A 127 2.31 -7.40 0.35
CA VAL A 127 2.68 -8.81 0.19
C VAL A 127 4.15 -8.86 -0.18
N PHE A 128 4.90 -9.70 0.52
CA PHE A 128 6.25 -10.05 0.11
C PHE A 128 6.15 -10.90 -1.16
N ALA A 129 6.86 -10.48 -2.19
CA ALA A 129 6.91 -11.23 -3.42
C ALA A 129 7.95 -12.35 -3.31
N GLU A 130 7.60 -13.52 -3.82
CA GLU A 130 8.57 -14.58 -4.07
C GLU A 130 9.42 -14.19 -5.29
N GLU A 131 10.72 -14.41 -5.21
CA GLU A 131 11.56 -14.33 -6.40
C GLU A 131 11.10 -15.38 -7.42
N PRO A 132 11.11 -15.12 -8.74
CA PRO A 132 10.84 -16.14 -9.73
C PRO A 132 11.64 -17.45 -9.48
N PRO A 133 11.06 -18.61 -9.80
CA PRO A 133 11.66 -19.90 -9.48
C PRO A 133 13.05 -20.06 -10.09
N GLY A 134 14.05 -20.34 -9.26
CA GLY A 134 15.38 -20.78 -9.72
C GLY A 134 16.58 -20.05 -9.13
N VAL A 135 16.41 -19.00 -8.32
CA VAL A 135 17.54 -18.18 -7.81
C VAL A 135 17.54 -17.91 -6.29
N GLY A 136 16.43 -18.04 -5.54
CA GLY A 136 16.48 -17.71 -4.10
C GLY A 136 15.43 -18.35 -3.18
N ASP A 137 15.89 -18.76 -2.00
CA ASP A 137 15.11 -19.14 -0.81
C ASP A 137 14.62 -17.90 -0.03
N VAL A 138 14.28 -16.81 -0.73
CA VAL A 138 13.95 -15.52 -0.13
C VAL A 138 12.62 -14.94 -0.61
N ARG A 139 11.99 -14.16 0.27
CA ARG A 139 10.82 -13.33 0.01
C ARG A 139 11.21 -11.89 0.25
N VAL A 140 10.79 -11.00 -0.66
CA VAL A 140 11.21 -9.60 -0.62
C VAL A 140 10.04 -8.63 -0.70
N LEU A 141 10.14 -7.55 0.06
CA LEU A 141 9.29 -6.38 -0.06
C LEU A 141 10.17 -5.14 -0.21
N ILE A 142 10.13 -4.50 -1.39
CA ILE A 142 10.92 -3.32 -1.69
C ILE A 142 10.08 -2.06 -1.45
N LEU A 143 10.64 -1.14 -0.67
CA LEU A 143 9.99 0.11 -0.28
C LEU A 143 10.90 1.29 -0.63
N ARG A 144 10.27 2.36 -1.11
CA ARG A 144 10.85 3.70 -1.19
C ARG A 144 10.18 4.55 -0.11
N LEU A 145 10.94 4.96 0.90
CA LEU A 145 10.43 5.82 1.96
C LEU A 145 10.23 7.25 1.44
N ARG A 146 9.29 8.01 1.99
CA ARG A 146 9.05 9.42 1.58
C ARG A 146 10.27 10.32 1.78
N THR A 147 11.14 9.94 2.70
CA THR A 147 12.43 10.58 2.98
C THR A 147 13.49 10.32 1.91
N GLY A 148 13.19 9.45 0.93
CA GLY A 148 13.99 9.21 -0.27
C GLY A 148 14.80 7.92 -0.24
N GLN A 149 14.94 7.25 0.91
CA GLN A 149 15.70 6.00 1.01
C GLN A 149 14.97 4.84 0.32
N GLN A 150 15.75 3.93 -0.24
CA GLN A 150 15.27 2.69 -0.82
C GLN A 150 15.74 1.51 0.04
N ILE A 151 14.80 0.67 0.44
CA ILE A 151 15.06 -0.48 1.30
C ILE A 151 14.44 -1.74 0.70
N ALA A 152 14.99 -2.88 1.06
CA ALA A 152 14.31 -4.16 0.93
C ALA A 152 14.19 -4.84 2.29
N LEU A 153 13.01 -5.38 2.57
CA LEU A 153 12.79 -6.33 3.65
C LEU A 153 12.98 -7.73 3.07
N ARG A 154 13.99 -8.45 3.53
CA ARG A 154 14.39 -9.77 3.05
C ARG A 154 14.10 -10.83 4.10
N ALA A 155 13.14 -11.69 3.83
CA ALA A 155 12.87 -12.87 4.61
C ALA A 155 13.53 -14.09 3.97
N SER A 156 14.31 -14.84 4.74
CA SER A 156 14.97 -16.07 4.31
C SER A 156 14.19 -17.28 4.82
N ARG A 157 14.38 -18.46 4.21
CA ARG A 157 13.82 -19.69 4.75
C ARG A 157 14.42 -20.08 6.11
N PRO A 158 13.63 -20.74 6.98
CA PRO A 158 12.21 -21.07 6.78
C PRO A 158 11.30 -19.84 6.92
N PHE A 159 10.42 -19.66 5.94
CA PHE A 159 9.41 -18.59 5.99
C PHE A 159 8.47 -18.85 7.17
N ALA A 160 8.03 -17.79 7.86
CA ALA A 160 7.33 -17.81 9.15
C ALA A 160 8.19 -17.95 10.42
N GLU A 161 9.53 -17.85 10.32
CA GLU A 161 10.36 -17.51 11.47
C GLU A 161 10.53 -15.99 11.61
N PRO A 162 10.48 -15.43 12.84
CA PRO A 162 10.79 -14.02 13.07
C PRO A 162 12.22 -13.68 12.66
N GLY A 163 12.42 -12.44 12.22
CA GLY A 163 13.75 -11.92 11.93
C GLY A 163 13.97 -11.70 10.44
N VAL A 164 13.31 -10.66 9.91
CA VAL A 164 13.44 -10.19 8.53
C VAL A 164 14.55 -9.14 8.46
N ASP A 165 15.47 -9.29 7.51
CA ASP A 165 16.56 -8.32 7.35
C ASP A 165 16.05 -7.06 6.65
N LEU A 166 16.40 -5.89 7.17
CA LEU A 166 16.28 -4.62 6.47
C LEU A 166 17.62 -4.36 5.78
N VAL A 167 17.61 -4.37 4.45
CA VAL A 167 18.80 -4.14 3.62
C VAL A 167 18.69 -2.84 2.83
N THR A 168 19.80 -2.11 2.72
CA THR A 168 19.90 -0.86 1.96
C THR A 168 21.35 -0.49 1.64
N TYR A 169 21.56 0.33 0.62
CA TYR A 169 22.83 1.05 0.40
C TYR A 169 22.81 2.49 0.91
N ASP A 170 21.65 3.00 1.31
CA ASP A 170 21.53 4.30 1.94
C ASP A 170 22.17 4.28 3.34
N ASP A 171 22.32 5.46 3.94
CA ASP A 171 22.89 5.59 5.28
C ASP A 171 22.11 4.75 6.32
N PRO A 172 22.74 3.77 7.00
CA PRO A 172 22.07 2.83 7.90
C PRO A 172 21.25 3.51 9.01
N VAL A 173 21.84 4.52 9.66
CA VAL A 173 21.26 5.14 10.86
C VAL A 173 20.00 5.92 10.51
N SER A 174 20.08 6.78 9.49
CA SER A 174 18.93 7.55 9.03
C SER A 174 17.85 6.68 8.40
N THR A 175 18.23 5.60 7.71
CA THR A 175 17.28 4.67 7.09
C THR A 175 16.47 3.91 8.14
N VAL A 176 17.15 3.37 9.15
CA VAL A 176 16.49 2.65 10.26
C VAL A 176 15.54 3.57 11.03
N ALA A 177 15.98 4.79 11.33
CA ALA A 177 15.13 5.78 12.00
C ALA A 177 13.89 6.13 11.16
N ALA A 178 14.07 6.41 9.87
CA ALA A 178 12.98 6.73 8.96
C ALA A 178 12.01 5.56 8.79
N PHE A 179 12.51 4.33 8.68
CA PHE A 179 11.67 3.13 8.60
C PHE A 179 10.79 3.02 9.85
N GLY A 180 11.36 3.10 11.05
CA GLY A 180 10.59 3.01 12.30
C GLY A 180 9.55 4.11 12.43
N GLU A 181 9.89 5.37 12.10
CA GLU A 181 8.95 6.50 12.15
C GLU A 181 7.79 6.34 11.16
N LEU A 182 8.08 5.94 9.92
CA LEU A 182 7.10 5.93 8.83
C LEU A 182 6.22 4.68 8.81
N THR A 183 6.70 3.58 9.39
CA THR A 183 5.97 2.31 9.42
C THR A 183 5.41 1.96 10.79
N GLY A 184 5.97 2.54 11.86
CA GLY A 184 5.68 2.14 13.24
C GLY A 184 6.23 0.76 13.62
N ILE A 185 7.09 0.15 12.79
CA ILE A 185 7.69 -1.16 13.03
C ILE A 185 9.02 -0.98 13.77
N GLU A 186 9.15 -1.68 14.90
CA GLU A 186 10.39 -1.71 15.67
C GLU A 186 11.45 -2.60 15.02
N VAL A 187 12.72 -2.23 15.17
CA VAL A 187 13.85 -3.00 14.62
C VAL A 187 14.95 -3.17 15.66
N GLU A 188 15.68 -4.28 15.52
CA GLU A 188 16.90 -4.59 16.26
C GLU A 188 18.12 -4.15 15.43
N PRO A 189 19.21 -3.68 16.09
CA PRO A 189 20.46 -3.37 15.39
C PRO A 189 21.00 -4.60 14.65
N GLY A 190 21.45 -4.39 13.41
CA GLY A 190 22.09 -5.41 12.57
C GLY A 190 23.58 -5.60 12.84
#